data_AF-A0A832FNN1-F1
#
_entry.id   AF-A0A832FNN1-F1
#
_cell.length_a   1.000
_cell.length_b   1.000
_cell.length_c   1.000
_cell.angle_alpha   90.00
_cell.angle_beta   90.00
_cell.angle_gamma   90.00
#
_symmetry.space_group_name_H-M   'P 1'
#
loop_
_entity.id
_entity.type
_entity.pdbx_description
1 polymer ?
#
loop_
_entity_poly.entity_id
_entity_poly.type
_entity_poly.pdbx_seq_one_letter_code
_entity_poly.pdbx_strand_id
1 'polypeptide(L)'
;MLNLSLVFFRRQIEVQNNKMFGKGLSKGFTLVELLIVIALIGVLSVAVLSTLNPIEQVNKASDSSRKNDAAEILSAVERYYATQQKYPWDSQDVSRSPADAYGGNVNFGGVGICALDGGISAEGDCDSDGVLLSTDELKSAFRSKSYLRNNATYTDKIYLFKEADSTSGSTGNISVCFVPKAKSNRNDKSKLYSLTVDGNDVVTAKGACSEDPTWTSQSTSCYMCVPE
;
A
#
# COMPACT_ATOMS: atom_id res chain seq x y z
N MET A 1 -26.13 -16.39 -20.32
CA MET A 1 -26.79 -15.08 -20.21
C MET A 1 -25.88 -13.87 -20.48
N LEU A 2 -24.67 -14.05 -21.03
CA LEU A 2 -23.71 -12.97 -21.32
C LEU A 2 -23.44 -12.74 -22.82
N ASN A 3 -24.19 -13.39 -23.72
CA ASN A 3 -23.93 -13.33 -25.16
C ASN A 3 -24.93 -12.46 -25.95
N LEU A 4 -25.79 -11.70 -25.27
CA LEU A 4 -26.82 -10.89 -25.94
C LEU A 4 -26.56 -9.38 -25.89
N SER A 5 -25.65 -8.90 -25.04
CA SER A 5 -25.37 -7.46 -24.89
C SER A 5 -24.35 -6.91 -25.90
N LEU A 6 -23.57 -7.75 -26.58
CA LEU A 6 -22.54 -7.33 -27.54
C LEU A 6 -23.04 -7.21 -29.00
N VAL A 7 -24.20 -7.78 -29.32
CA VAL A 7 -24.75 -7.74 -30.70
C VAL A 7 -25.37 -6.37 -31.01
N PHE A 8 -25.87 -5.64 -30.01
CA PHE A 8 -26.49 -4.33 -30.22
C PHE A 8 -25.50 -3.19 -30.47
N PHE A 9 -24.24 -3.32 -30.03
CA PHE A 9 -23.25 -2.25 -30.19
C PHE A 9 -22.54 -2.26 -31.56
N ARG A 10 -22.75 -3.31 -32.38
CA ARG A 10 -22.00 -3.53 -33.63
C ARG A 10 -22.74 -3.13 -34.91
N ARG A 11 -23.88 -2.45 -34.83
CA ARG A 11 -24.76 -2.19 -36.00
C ARG A 11 -25.00 -0.72 -36.36
N GLN A 12 -24.11 0.20 -35.98
CA GLN A 12 -24.22 1.62 -36.36
C GLN A 12 -22.92 2.25 -36.92
N ILE A 13 -21.85 1.49 -37.14
CA ILE A 13 -20.64 2.03 -37.78
C ILE A 13 -20.54 1.50 -39.20
N GLU A 14 -21.41 1.99 -40.10
CA GLU A 14 -21.07 2.07 -41.51
C GLU A 14 -21.98 3.03 -42.27
N VAL A 15 -21.32 3.96 -42.96
CA VAL A 15 -21.81 4.78 -44.08
C VAL A 15 -22.71 5.98 -43.75
N GLN A 16 -22.08 7.17 -43.68
CA GLN A 16 -22.30 8.26 -44.65
C GLN A 16 -21.03 9.13 -44.71
N ASN A 17 -20.09 8.76 -45.59
CA ASN A 17 -18.95 9.60 -45.93
C ASN A 17 -19.41 10.65 -46.96
N ASN A 18 -19.20 11.92 -46.62
CA ASN A 18 -19.13 13.12 -47.47
C ASN A 18 -20.18 13.34 -48.57
N LYS A 19 -21.06 14.33 -48.34
CA LYS A 19 -21.28 15.47 -49.27
C LYS A 19 -22.09 16.58 -48.59
N MET A 20 -21.69 17.83 -48.86
CA MET A 20 -22.39 19.09 -48.58
C MET A 20 -22.17 19.73 -47.21
N PHE A 21 -20.94 20.22 -46.96
CA PHE A 21 -20.72 21.33 -46.02
C PHE A 21 -21.20 22.64 -46.71
N GLY A 22 -22.52 22.84 -46.73
CA GLY A 22 -23.18 24.01 -47.29
C GLY A 22 -23.37 25.11 -46.26
N LYS A 23 -22.67 26.23 -46.46
CA LYS A 23 -22.98 27.60 -46.03
C LYS A 23 -23.52 27.83 -44.60
N GLY A 24 -22.60 28.28 -43.75
CA GLY A 24 -22.77 29.23 -42.64
C GLY A 24 -24.17 29.49 -42.09
N LEU A 25 -24.50 28.80 -41.01
CA LEU A 25 -25.36 29.34 -39.96
C LEU A 25 -24.60 29.21 -38.64
N SER A 26 -24.02 30.31 -38.18
CA SER A 26 -23.71 30.50 -36.76
C SER A 26 -25.03 30.55 -35.99
N LYS A 27 -25.65 29.39 -35.79
CA LYS A 27 -26.79 29.20 -34.88
C LYS A 27 -26.24 29.23 -33.47
N GLY A 28 -26.47 30.34 -32.77
CA GLY A 28 -26.21 30.41 -31.34
C GLY A 28 -27.04 29.35 -30.62
N PHE A 29 -26.44 28.70 -29.63
CA PHE A 29 -27.16 27.81 -28.72
C PHE A 29 -28.35 28.55 -28.13
N THR A 30 -29.53 27.93 -28.14
CA THR A 30 -30.67 28.50 -27.42
C THR A 30 -30.43 28.36 -25.91
N LEU A 31 -30.84 29.37 -25.13
CA LEU A 31 -30.74 29.33 -23.67
C LEU A 31 -31.45 28.10 -23.09
N VAL A 32 -32.56 27.69 -23.71
CA VAL A 32 -33.37 26.54 -23.31
C VAL A 32 -32.63 25.22 -23.54
N GLU A 33 -31.89 25.06 -24.64
CA GLU A 33 -31.08 23.86 -24.87
C GLU A 33 -30.00 23.69 -23.81
N LEU A 34 -29.29 24.78 -23.46
CA LEU A 34 -28.25 24.70 -22.44
C LEU A 34 -28.85 24.36 -21.05
N LEU A 35 -30.04 24.89 -20.75
CA LEU A 35 -30.74 24.65 -19.49
C LEU A 35 -31.15 23.18 -19.32
N ILE A 36 -31.69 22.56 -20.37
CA ILE A 36 -32.08 21.14 -20.33
C ILE A 36 -30.84 20.24 -20.19
N VAL A 37 -29.72 20.59 -20.83
CA VAL A 37 -28.49 19.80 -20.77
C VAL A 37 -27.90 19.79 -19.36
N ILE A 38 -27.79 20.95 -18.68
CA ILE A 38 -27.28 20.99 -17.31
C ILE A 38 -28.21 20.28 -16.34
N ALA A 39 -29.54 20.32 -16.56
CA ALA A 39 -30.52 19.58 -15.78
C ALA A 39 -30.34 18.06 -15.95
N LEU A 40 -30.15 17.59 -17.18
CA LEU A 40 -29.91 16.17 -17.48
C LEU A 40 -28.58 15.67 -16.91
N ILE A 41 -27.49 16.45 -17.07
CA ILE A 41 -26.18 16.10 -16.50
C ILE A 41 -26.28 16.01 -14.98
N GLY A 42 -27.02 16.92 -14.33
CA GLY A 42 -27.26 16.88 -12.88
C GLY A 42 -27.90 15.57 -12.41
N VAL A 43 -28.99 15.14 -13.06
CA VAL A 43 -29.70 13.91 -12.70
C VAL A 43 -28.84 12.66 -12.94
N LEU A 44 -28.16 12.58 -14.09
CA LEU A 44 -27.30 11.43 -14.42
C LEU A 44 -26.10 11.32 -13.47
N SER A 45 -25.51 12.44 -13.06
CA SER A 45 -24.35 12.46 -12.17
C SER A 45 -24.68 11.89 -10.79
N VAL A 46 -25.85 12.22 -10.23
CA VAL A 46 -26.30 11.68 -8.93
C VAL A 46 -26.54 10.17 -9.02
N ALA A 47 -27.15 9.69 -10.10
CA ALA A 47 -27.41 8.27 -10.30
C ALA A 47 -26.10 7.44 -10.38
N VAL A 48 -25.09 7.94 -11.09
CA VAL A 48 -23.79 7.25 -11.20
C VAL A 48 -23.06 7.22 -9.86
N LEU A 49 -22.99 8.35 -9.15
CA LEU A 49 -22.32 8.43 -7.84
C LEU A 49 -22.99 7.54 -6.78
N SER A 50 -24.31 7.30 -6.89
CA SER A 50 -25.03 6.38 -5.99
C SER A 50 -24.61 4.91 -6.15
N THR A 51 -23.99 4.53 -7.27
CA THR A 51 -23.56 3.14 -7.52
C THR A 51 -22.10 2.90 -7.15
N LEU A 52 -21.29 3.96 -7.05
CA LEU A 52 -19.90 3.88 -6.63
C LEU A 52 -19.80 4.09 -5.13
N ASN A 53 -19.04 3.24 -4.43
CA ASN A 53 -18.61 3.54 -3.06
C ASN A 53 -17.28 4.30 -3.14
N PRO A 54 -17.26 5.64 -3.07
CA PRO A 54 -16.03 6.41 -3.22
C PRO A 54 -15.01 6.09 -2.13
N ILE A 55 -15.48 5.75 -0.91
CA ILE A 55 -14.62 5.42 0.22
C ILE A 55 -13.84 4.13 -0.05
N GLU A 56 -14.50 3.10 -0.60
CA GLU A 56 -13.81 1.85 -0.94
C GLU A 56 -12.76 2.07 -2.04
N GLN A 57 -13.01 2.95 -3.02
CA GLN A 57 -12.03 3.25 -4.06
C GLN A 57 -10.80 3.98 -3.50
N VAL A 58 -10.99 4.94 -2.61
CA VAL A 58 -9.89 5.62 -1.92
C VAL A 58 -9.08 4.63 -1.07
N ASN A 59 -9.75 3.72 -0.36
CA ASN A 59 -9.07 2.70 0.44
C ASN A 59 -8.26 1.73 -0.44
N LYS A 60 -8.79 1.31 -1.59
CA LYS A 60 -8.05 0.48 -2.55
C LYS A 60 -6.80 1.19 -3.08
N ALA A 61 -6.91 2.47 -3.42
CA ALA A 61 -5.77 3.26 -3.85
C ALA A 61 -4.72 3.40 -2.74
N SER A 62 -5.15 3.65 -1.50
CA SER A 62 -4.27 3.69 -0.33
C SER A 62 -3.56 2.36 -0.09
N ASP A 63 -4.26 1.24 -0.16
CA ASP A 63 -3.66 -0.09 0.01
C ASP A 63 -2.67 -0.40 -1.11
N SER A 64 -2.97 -0.03 -2.36
CA SER A 64 -2.03 -0.16 -3.47
C SER A 64 -0.78 0.69 -3.26
N SER A 65 -0.92 1.91 -2.74
CA SER A 65 0.24 2.76 -2.42
C SER A 65 1.07 2.15 -1.28
N ARG A 66 0.44 1.58 -0.26
CA ARG A 66 1.14 0.91 0.86
C ARG A 66 1.85 -0.35 0.42
N LYS A 67 1.23 -1.13 -0.47
CA LYS A 67 1.86 -2.32 -1.08
C LYS A 67 3.11 -1.94 -1.87
N ASN A 68 3.05 -0.85 -2.65
CA ASN A 68 4.21 -0.34 -3.37
C ASN A 68 5.30 0.17 -2.41
N ASP A 69 4.92 0.95 -1.40
CA ASP A 69 5.86 1.42 -0.38
C ASP A 69 6.53 0.25 0.36
N ALA A 70 5.76 -0.80 0.71
CA ALA A 70 6.27 -2.01 1.35
C ALA A 70 7.25 -2.78 0.45
N ALA A 71 6.95 -2.90 -0.85
CA ALA A 71 7.84 -3.51 -1.82
C ALA A 71 9.15 -2.72 -1.97
N GLU A 72 9.08 -1.39 -2.02
CA GLU A 72 10.26 -0.52 -2.11
C GLU A 72 11.14 -0.62 -0.85
N ILE A 73 10.53 -0.68 0.34
CA ILE A 73 11.26 -0.90 1.61
C ILE A 73 11.94 -2.26 1.60
N LEU A 74 11.23 -3.34 1.22
CA LEU A 74 11.81 -4.67 1.12
C LEU A 74 13.01 -4.68 0.16
N SER A 75 12.83 -4.15 -1.06
CA SER A 75 13.92 -4.10 -2.04
C SER A 75 15.09 -3.24 -1.58
N ALA A 76 14.86 -2.15 -0.82
CA ALA A 76 15.94 -1.36 -0.24
C ALA A 76 16.76 -2.14 0.79
N VAL A 77 16.09 -2.90 1.66
CA VAL A 77 16.74 -3.78 2.65
C VAL A 77 17.56 -4.87 1.94
N GLU A 78 17.01 -5.49 0.90
CA GLU A 78 17.71 -6.50 0.10
C GLU A 78 18.94 -5.93 -0.64
N ARG A 79 18.82 -4.73 -1.24
CA ARG A 79 19.98 -4.06 -1.87
C ARG A 79 21.07 -3.71 -0.87
N TYR A 80 20.69 -3.20 0.29
CA TYR A 80 21.65 -2.92 1.38
C TYR A 80 22.37 -4.21 1.82
N TYR A 81 21.66 -5.32 1.97
CA TYR A 81 22.28 -6.61 2.26
C TYR A 81 23.23 -7.08 1.15
N ALA A 82 22.85 -6.92 -0.11
CA ALA A 82 23.70 -7.30 -1.24
C ALA A 82 25.04 -6.55 -1.25
N THR A 83 25.06 -5.29 -0.82
CA THR A 83 26.29 -4.47 -0.77
C THR A 83 27.08 -4.62 0.53
N GLN A 84 26.41 -4.66 1.68
CA GLN A 84 27.05 -4.65 3.00
C GLN A 84 27.20 -6.03 3.64
N GLN A 85 26.57 -7.07 3.09
CA GLN A 85 26.49 -8.43 3.66
C GLN A 85 25.94 -8.45 5.09
N LYS A 86 25.14 -7.43 5.44
CA LYS A 86 24.50 -7.21 6.74
C LYS A 86 23.18 -6.50 6.53
N TYR A 87 22.20 -6.76 7.38
CA TYR A 87 20.98 -5.97 7.37
C TYR A 87 21.13 -4.65 8.13
N PRO A 88 20.25 -3.68 7.88
CA PRO A 88 20.27 -2.41 8.62
C PRO A 88 20.28 -2.60 10.15
N TRP A 89 19.55 -3.58 10.67
CA TRP A 89 19.46 -3.84 12.11
C TRP A 89 20.69 -4.55 12.68
N ASP A 90 21.49 -5.20 11.85
CA ASP A 90 22.78 -5.81 12.25
C ASP A 90 23.87 -4.74 12.34
N SER A 91 23.76 -3.66 11.56
CA SER A 91 24.73 -2.56 11.60
C SER A 91 24.69 -1.77 12.92
N GLN A 92 23.58 -1.87 13.64
CA GLN A 92 23.34 -1.18 14.91
C GLN A 92 23.69 -2.03 16.13
N ASP A 93 23.87 -3.35 15.97
CA ASP A 93 24.26 -4.27 17.04
C ASP A 93 25.22 -5.36 16.50
N VAL A 94 26.49 -5.26 16.89
CA VAL A 94 27.55 -6.19 16.47
C VAL A 94 27.36 -7.63 16.97
N SER A 95 26.43 -7.85 17.90
CA SER A 95 26.09 -9.18 18.42
C SER A 95 25.13 -9.93 17.50
N ARG A 96 24.53 -9.23 16.53
CA ARG A 96 23.59 -9.81 15.57
C ARG A 96 24.29 -10.31 14.32
N SER A 97 23.71 -11.36 13.76
CA SER A 97 24.09 -11.98 12.52
C SER A 97 22.91 -11.90 11.53
N PRO A 98 23.18 -11.88 10.21
CA PRO A 98 22.13 -11.95 9.19
C PRO A 98 21.22 -13.19 9.29
N ALA A 99 21.61 -14.21 10.04
CA ALA A 99 20.79 -15.39 10.31
C ALA A 99 19.70 -15.15 11.38
N ASP A 100 19.84 -14.12 12.22
CA ASP A 100 18.93 -13.87 13.32
C ASP A 100 17.55 -13.38 12.83
N ALA A 101 16.50 -13.75 13.56
CA ALA A 101 15.18 -13.16 13.32
C ALA A 101 15.19 -11.67 13.65
N TYR A 102 14.38 -10.92 12.90
CA TYR A 102 14.09 -9.53 13.22
C TYR A 102 12.61 -9.24 12.99
N GLY A 103 12.00 -8.48 13.89
CA GLY A 103 10.64 -8.04 13.70
C GLY A 103 10.42 -6.71 14.39
N GLY A 104 9.95 -5.71 13.65
CA GLY A 104 9.78 -4.38 14.21
C GLY A 104 8.98 -3.48 13.30
N ASN A 105 8.52 -2.37 13.88
CA ASN A 105 7.94 -1.29 13.10
C ASN A 105 9.01 -0.67 12.18
N VAL A 106 8.62 -0.25 10.99
CA VAL A 106 9.51 0.46 10.05
C VAL A 106 10.06 1.79 10.57
N ASN A 107 9.43 2.35 11.61
CA ASN A 107 9.89 3.54 12.33
C ASN A 107 11.00 3.23 13.35
N PHE A 108 11.41 1.97 13.54
CA PHE A 108 12.52 1.68 14.44
C PHE A 108 13.85 2.04 13.82
N GLY A 109 14.79 2.48 14.66
CA GLY A 109 16.16 2.75 14.25
C GLY A 109 16.82 1.55 13.58
N GLY A 110 16.47 0.33 14.02
CA GLY A 110 16.99 -0.92 13.45
C GLY A 110 16.60 -1.15 11.98
N VAL A 111 15.45 -0.70 11.52
CA VAL A 111 15.05 -0.88 10.10
C VAL A 111 15.91 -0.01 9.17
N GLY A 112 16.49 1.07 9.70
CA GLY A 112 17.41 1.92 8.97
C GLY A 112 16.75 2.92 8.03
N ILE A 113 15.43 3.12 8.10
CA ILE A 113 14.77 4.25 7.43
C ILE A 113 15.01 5.54 8.21
N CYS A 114 14.95 5.44 9.54
CA CYS A 114 15.11 6.54 10.48
C CYS A 114 16.37 6.31 11.30
N ALA A 115 17.16 7.35 11.53
CA ALA A 115 18.22 7.31 12.53
C ALA A 115 17.61 7.73 13.87
N LEU A 116 17.65 6.82 14.85
CA LEU A 116 17.09 7.04 16.18
C LEU A 116 18.13 6.69 17.25
N ASP A 117 18.28 7.59 18.21
CA ASP A 117 19.09 7.35 19.40
C ASP A 117 18.33 6.38 20.32
N GLY A 118 18.98 5.31 20.77
CA GLY A 118 18.36 4.29 21.63
C GLY A 118 18.36 2.86 21.08
N GLY A 119 18.96 2.64 19.90
CA GLY A 119 19.23 1.32 19.36
C GLY A 119 18.13 0.77 18.45
N ILE A 120 18.20 -0.55 18.19
CA ILE A 120 17.42 -1.23 17.13
C ILE A 120 15.90 -1.24 17.30
N SER A 121 15.41 -1.01 18.52
CA SER A 121 13.97 -1.00 18.87
C SER A 121 13.53 0.38 19.37
N ALA A 122 14.37 1.40 19.27
CA ALA A 122 13.96 2.76 19.57
C ALA A 122 12.96 3.23 18.50
N GLU A 123 11.81 3.72 18.94
CA GLU A 123 10.83 4.42 18.12
C GLU A 123 10.89 5.92 18.42
N GLY A 124 10.74 6.75 17.40
CA GLY A 124 10.79 8.20 17.52
C GLY A 124 10.22 8.86 16.29
N ASP A 125 10.20 10.18 16.26
CA ASP A 125 9.89 10.87 15.02
C ASP A 125 11.09 10.79 14.09
N CYS A 126 10.86 10.30 12.88
CA CYS A 126 11.88 10.07 11.86
C CYS A 126 12.43 11.41 11.32
N ASP A 127 13.25 12.09 12.11
CA ASP A 127 13.78 13.42 11.82
C ASP A 127 15.13 13.38 11.09
N SER A 128 15.90 12.31 11.33
CA SER A 128 17.20 12.05 10.68
C SER A 128 17.16 10.83 9.77
N ASP A 129 17.97 10.85 8.70
CA ASP A 129 18.09 9.72 7.77
C ASP A 129 18.74 8.52 8.45
N GLY A 130 18.06 7.38 8.38
CA GLY A 130 18.68 6.10 8.69
C GLY A 130 19.59 5.63 7.57
N VAL A 131 20.26 4.49 7.81
CA VAL A 131 21.26 3.93 6.88
C VAL A 131 20.73 3.76 5.46
N LEU A 132 19.49 3.28 5.28
CA LEU A 132 18.89 3.05 3.95
C LEU A 132 18.70 4.35 3.15
N LEU A 133 18.39 5.46 3.81
CA LEU A 133 18.26 6.76 3.15
C LEU A 133 19.63 7.38 2.91
N SER A 134 20.54 7.27 3.87
CA SER A 134 21.89 7.84 3.78
C SER A 134 22.80 7.15 2.75
N THR A 135 22.53 5.87 2.44
CA THR A 135 23.25 5.10 1.41
C THR A 135 22.52 5.06 0.07
N ASP A 136 21.51 5.93 -0.13
CA ASP A 136 20.68 6.00 -1.35
C ASP A 136 19.97 4.69 -1.73
N GLU A 137 19.80 3.77 -0.78
CA GLU A 137 19.07 2.52 -1.02
C GLU A 137 17.56 2.73 -0.97
N LEU A 138 17.09 3.75 -0.27
CA LEU A 138 15.69 4.14 -0.22
C LEU A 138 15.56 5.64 -0.49
N LYS A 139 14.50 6.03 -1.20
CA LYS A 139 14.26 7.44 -1.54
C LYS A 139 13.99 8.26 -0.28
N SER A 140 14.60 9.43 -0.14
CA SER A 140 14.39 10.36 0.99
C SER A 140 12.92 10.77 1.21
N ALA A 141 12.07 10.68 0.18
CA ALA A 141 10.63 10.89 0.27
C ALA A 141 9.91 9.93 1.25
N PHE A 142 10.53 8.81 1.61
CA PHE A 142 9.98 7.90 2.62
C PHE A 142 9.96 8.55 4.01
N ARG A 143 10.91 9.44 4.33
CA ARG A 143 11.03 10.07 5.66
C ARG A 143 9.74 10.78 6.11
N SER A 144 9.02 11.39 5.17
CA SER A 144 7.78 12.16 5.45
C SER A 144 6.51 11.32 5.48
N LYS A 145 6.60 9.98 5.38
CA LYS A 145 5.43 9.11 5.34
C LYS A 145 4.79 9.01 6.73
N SER A 146 3.46 8.99 6.76
CA SER A 146 2.68 9.01 8.01
C SER A 146 2.87 7.77 8.88
N TYR A 147 3.28 6.65 8.29
CA TYR A 147 3.54 5.39 9.01
C TYR A 147 4.89 5.36 9.72
N LEU A 148 5.74 6.38 9.52
CA LEU A 148 7.01 6.59 10.24
C LEU A 148 6.88 7.61 11.38
N ARG A 149 5.66 7.88 11.82
CA ARG A 149 5.42 8.78 12.95
C ARG A 149 5.23 7.93 14.21
N ASN A 150 5.84 8.33 15.31
CA ASN A 150 5.80 7.55 16.56
C ASN A 150 4.36 7.33 17.09
N ASN A 151 3.46 8.27 16.79
CA ASN A 151 2.04 8.19 17.16
C ASN A 151 1.15 7.55 16.08
N ALA A 152 1.71 6.91 15.06
CA ALA A 152 0.93 6.26 14.02
C ALA A 152 0.01 5.20 14.64
N THR A 153 -1.24 5.17 14.22
CA THR A 153 -2.17 4.13 14.68
C THR A 153 -1.72 2.78 14.13
N TYR A 154 -2.06 1.67 14.81
CA TYR A 154 -1.73 0.31 14.33
C TYR A 154 -2.26 0.04 12.90
N THR A 155 -3.30 0.74 12.46
CA THR A 155 -3.84 0.63 11.09
C THR A 155 -3.01 1.34 10.04
N ASP A 156 -2.15 2.26 10.46
CA ASP A 156 -1.23 3.00 9.60
C ASP A 156 0.20 2.48 9.68
N LYS A 157 0.60 1.87 10.80
CA LYS A 157 1.91 1.25 10.99
C LYS A 157 2.20 0.18 9.93
N ILE A 158 3.48 0.11 9.52
CA ILE A 158 4.03 -0.94 8.68
C ILE A 158 5.05 -1.70 9.53
N TYR A 159 5.05 -3.02 9.40
CA TYR A 159 5.97 -3.89 10.12
C TYR A 159 6.88 -4.61 9.15
N LEU A 160 8.15 -4.73 9.50
CA LEU A 160 9.08 -5.61 8.82
C LEU A 160 9.28 -6.84 9.71
N PHE A 161 9.23 -8.01 9.11
CA PHE A 161 9.46 -9.28 9.78
C PHE A 161 10.35 -10.17 8.93
N LYS A 162 11.43 -10.63 9.54
CA LYS A 162 12.38 -11.60 9.03
C LYS A 162 12.35 -12.81 9.94
N GLU A 163 12.12 -13.98 9.36
CA GLU A 163 12.24 -15.23 10.09
C GLU A 163 13.70 -15.56 10.40
N ALA A 164 13.91 -16.17 11.57
CA ALA A 164 15.20 -16.73 11.94
C ALA A 164 15.54 -17.84 10.95
N ASP A 165 16.78 -17.84 10.49
CA ASP A 165 17.28 -18.93 9.68
C ASP A 165 17.96 -19.96 10.58
N SER A 166 17.51 -21.21 10.47
CA SER A 166 18.14 -22.35 11.17
C SER A 166 19.38 -22.89 10.46
N THR A 167 19.70 -22.38 9.26
CA THR A 167 20.83 -22.83 8.44
C THR A 167 21.77 -21.67 8.14
N SER A 168 22.96 -21.66 8.72
CA SER A 168 23.98 -20.62 8.47
C SER A 168 24.24 -20.42 6.96
N GLY A 169 23.70 -19.34 6.39
CA GLY A 169 23.94 -18.96 4.98
C GLY A 169 22.69 -18.78 4.12
N SER A 170 21.48 -18.99 4.63
CA SER A 170 20.26 -18.61 3.93
C SER A 170 19.78 -17.21 4.37
N THR A 171 19.20 -16.49 3.41
CA THR A 171 18.60 -15.17 3.63
C THR A 171 17.16 -15.45 4.07
N GLY A 172 16.94 -15.76 5.36
CA GLY A 172 15.60 -16.09 5.87
C GLY A 172 14.55 -15.07 5.41
N ASN A 173 13.34 -15.52 5.06
CA ASN A 173 12.35 -14.74 4.32
C ASN A 173 12.02 -13.43 5.04
N ILE A 174 12.20 -12.31 4.33
CA ILE A 174 11.80 -10.98 4.80
C ILE A 174 10.43 -10.68 4.23
N SER A 175 9.55 -10.18 5.07
CA SER A 175 8.25 -9.69 4.66
C SER A 175 7.92 -8.35 5.30
N VAL A 176 7.31 -7.47 4.53
CA VAL A 176 6.86 -6.15 4.98
C VAL A 176 5.34 -6.14 4.95
N CYS A 177 4.72 -5.89 6.09
CA CYS A 177 3.32 -6.15 6.36
C CYS A 177 2.59 -4.89 6.83
N PHE A 178 1.36 -4.68 6.37
CA PHE A 178 0.52 -3.55 6.75
C PHE A 178 -0.95 -3.96 6.86
N VAL A 179 -1.75 -3.20 7.62
CA VAL A 179 -3.19 -3.47 7.74
C VAL A 179 -3.91 -2.89 6.50
N PRO A 180 -4.59 -3.72 5.67
CA PRO A 180 -5.37 -3.23 4.55
C PRO A 180 -6.61 -2.45 5.02
N LYS A 181 -6.98 -1.40 4.30
CA LYS A 181 -8.18 -0.57 4.55
C LYS A 181 -9.35 -0.92 3.63
N ALA A 182 -9.09 -1.45 2.43
CA ALA A 182 -10.13 -1.81 1.48
C ALA A 182 -10.87 -3.08 1.92
N LYS A 183 -12.21 -3.05 1.89
CA LYS A 183 -13.04 -4.21 2.24
C LYS A 183 -12.73 -5.41 1.35
N SER A 184 -12.52 -5.17 0.06
CA SER A 184 -12.11 -6.20 -0.90
C SER A 184 -10.82 -6.93 -0.49
N ASN A 185 -9.80 -6.21 -0.03
CA ASN A 185 -8.55 -6.81 0.44
C ASN A 185 -8.73 -7.54 1.77
N ARG A 186 -9.60 -7.03 2.66
CA ARG A 186 -9.93 -7.69 3.93
C ARG A 186 -10.72 -9.00 3.75
N ASN A 187 -11.47 -9.11 2.66
CA ASN A 187 -12.28 -10.29 2.36
C ASN A 187 -11.46 -11.42 1.73
N ASP A 188 -10.32 -11.13 1.11
CA ASP A 188 -9.42 -12.12 0.52
C ASP A 188 -8.44 -12.65 1.57
N LYS A 189 -8.94 -13.47 2.51
CA LYS A 189 -8.18 -14.01 3.64
C LYS A 189 -6.95 -14.82 3.21
N SER A 190 -6.96 -15.38 2.01
CA SER A 190 -5.85 -16.17 1.46
C SER A 190 -4.55 -15.37 1.31
N LYS A 191 -4.66 -14.04 1.26
CA LYS A 191 -3.53 -13.10 1.13
C LYS A 191 -3.20 -12.37 2.44
N LEU A 192 -3.78 -12.81 3.55
CA LEU A 192 -3.66 -12.16 4.84
C LEU A 192 -2.96 -13.06 5.86
N TYR A 193 -2.18 -12.40 6.70
CA TYR A 193 -1.37 -12.99 7.74
C TYR A 193 -1.73 -12.38 9.10
N SER A 194 -1.53 -13.14 10.18
CA SER A 194 -1.51 -12.61 11.53
C SER A 194 -0.07 -12.25 11.91
N LEU A 195 0.09 -11.19 12.71
CA LEU A 195 1.36 -10.84 13.33
C LEU A 195 1.18 -10.83 14.84
N THR A 196 2.07 -11.51 15.55
CA THR A 196 2.17 -11.39 17.01
C THR A 196 3.09 -10.22 17.31
N VAL A 197 2.52 -9.11 17.76
CA VAL A 197 3.28 -7.92 18.12
C VAL A 197 3.21 -7.70 19.63
N ASP A 198 4.36 -7.43 20.24
CA ASP A 198 4.45 -7.18 21.68
C ASP A 198 4.08 -5.74 22.06
N GLY A 199 4.18 -5.40 23.35
CA GLY A 199 3.87 -4.05 23.85
C GLY A 199 4.82 -2.95 23.40
N ASN A 200 5.92 -3.29 22.70
CA ASN A 200 6.92 -2.37 22.19
C ASN A 200 6.95 -2.37 20.65
N ASP A 201 5.87 -2.81 19.98
CA ASP A 201 5.77 -2.89 18.52
C ASP A 201 6.81 -3.80 17.83
N VAL A 202 7.38 -4.75 18.58
CA VAL A 202 8.27 -5.80 18.05
C VAL A 202 7.44 -6.97 17.56
N VAL A 203 7.64 -7.37 16.30
CA VAL A 203 6.98 -8.55 15.74
C VAL A 203 7.74 -9.80 16.15
N THR A 204 7.07 -10.71 16.85
CA THR A 204 7.67 -11.94 17.38
C THR A 204 7.31 -13.18 16.57
N ALA A 205 6.20 -13.13 15.81
CA ALA A 205 5.78 -14.21 14.93
C ALA A 205 4.88 -13.72 13.80
N LYS A 206 4.89 -14.46 12.68
CA LYS A 206 3.94 -14.35 11.58
C LYS A 206 3.20 -15.69 11.42
N GLY A 207 1.89 -15.63 11.20
CA GLY A 207 1.06 -16.82 11.05
C GLY A 207 -0.12 -16.62 10.10
N ALA A 208 -1.00 -17.60 10.02
CA ALA A 208 -2.24 -17.48 9.25
C ALA A 208 -3.18 -16.44 9.88
N CYS A 209 -3.89 -15.68 9.05
CA CYS A 209 -4.93 -14.76 9.51
C CYS A 209 -6.07 -15.52 10.22
N SER A 210 -6.68 -14.89 11.23
CA SER A 210 -7.88 -15.41 11.88
C SER A 210 -9.02 -15.61 10.87
N GLU A 211 -9.88 -16.60 11.11
CA GLU A 211 -11.09 -16.76 10.32
C GLU A 211 -12.06 -15.58 10.50
N ASP A 212 -12.11 -14.96 11.68
CA ASP A 212 -13.01 -13.84 11.94
C ASP A 212 -12.25 -12.64 12.56
N PRO A 213 -11.48 -11.89 11.73
CA PRO A 213 -10.77 -10.70 12.22
C PRO A 213 -11.75 -9.57 12.51
N THR A 214 -11.65 -8.95 13.69
CA THR A 214 -12.54 -7.85 14.10
C THR A 214 -11.97 -6.47 13.75
N TRP A 215 -10.66 -6.38 13.44
CA TRP A 215 -9.99 -5.14 13.01
C TRP A 215 -10.00 -4.01 14.04
N THR A 216 -10.30 -4.32 15.31
CA THR A 216 -10.45 -3.33 16.39
C THR A 216 -9.17 -3.11 17.21
N SER A 217 -8.22 -4.04 17.13
CA SER A 217 -6.92 -3.94 17.78
C SER A 217 -5.84 -4.60 16.93
N GLN A 218 -4.58 -4.38 17.30
CA GLN A 218 -3.40 -4.97 16.67
C GLN A 218 -3.41 -6.50 16.70
N SER A 219 -3.94 -7.11 17.77
CA SER A 219 -4.02 -8.56 17.96
C SER A 219 -5.21 -9.22 17.25
N THR A 220 -6.24 -8.45 16.88
CA THR A 220 -7.43 -8.97 16.17
C THR A 220 -7.47 -8.57 14.69
N SER A 221 -6.47 -7.85 14.22
CA SER A 221 -6.31 -7.43 12.83
C SER A 221 -5.41 -8.38 12.07
N CYS A 222 -5.67 -8.52 10.78
CA CYS A 222 -4.77 -9.22 9.87
C CYS A 222 -4.01 -8.21 8.99
N TYR A 223 -2.91 -8.69 8.42
CA TYR A 223 -1.95 -7.90 7.69
C TYR A 223 -1.76 -8.48 6.30
N MET A 224 -1.65 -7.60 5.31
CA MET A 224 -1.20 -7.95 3.97
C MET A 224 0.31 -7.76 3.92
N CYS A 225 1.03 -8.78 3.44
CA CYS A 225 2.50 -8.80 3.44
C CYS A 225 3.07 -8.83 2.03
N VAL A 226 4.28 -8.30 1.87
CA VAL A 226 5.09 -8.36 0.65
C VAL A 226 6.43 -9.01 0.99
N PRO A 227 6.89 -10.05 0.27
CA PRO A 227 6.15 -10.78 -0.77
C PRO A 227 4.93 -11.51 -0.17
N GLU A 228 3.93 -11.76 -1.03
CA GLU A 228 2.69 -12.46 -0.65
C GLU A 228 2.95 -13.92 -0.31
#